data_AF-A0A961BJ68-F1
#
_entry.id   AF-A0A961BJ68-F1
#
_cell.length_a   1.000
_cell.length_b   1.000
_cell.length_c   1.000
_cell.angle_alpha   90.00
_cell.angle_beta   90.00
_cell.angle_gamma   90.00
#
_symmetry.space_group_name_H-M   'P 1'
#
loop_
_entity.id
_entity.type
_entity.pdbx_description
1 polymer ?
#
loop_
_entity_poly.entity_id
_entity_poly.type
_entity_poly.pdbx_seq_one_letter_code
_entity_poly.pdbx_strand_id
1 'polypeptide(L)'
;MISFQYKINPTLDTLGCPSGGSAGGVRTTMRALKTFTLLLSAVCLLGCKPSVPSRLVAPTPATAVPEFQQRVGQRIVLEGIVTHTKCPQVLGVDAWELEDFRGQRVRVSGILRQSVITAADIDPMVANRGPGTFYSLEDMKYEILK
;
A
#
# COMPACT_ATOMS: atom_id res chain seq x y z
N MET A 1 -10.18 -22.83 -11.94
CA MET A 1 -9.74 -21.61 -11.24
C MET A 1 -10.13 -20.41 -12.10
N ILE A 2 -11.13 -19.65 -11.68
CA ILE A 2 -11.46 -18.37 -12.33
C ILE A 2 -10.60 -17.32 -11.63
N SER A 3 -9.55 -16.86 -12.31
CA SER A 3 -8.69 -15.78 -11.83
C SER A 3 -9.43 -14.47 -12.06
N PHE A 4 -9.88 -13.81 -11.00
CA PHE A 4 -10.41 -12.45 -11.10
C PHE A 4 -9.23 -11.49 -11.25
N GLN A 5 -8.92 -11.14 -12.50
CA GLN A 5 -7.92 -10.15 -12.84
C GLN A 5 -8.53 -8.77 -12.63
N TYR A 6 -8.34 -8.20 -11.43
CA TYR A 6 -8.59 -6.77 -11.23
C TYR A 6 -7.41 -6.00 -11.81
N LYS A 7 -7.66 -5.23 -12.85
CA LYS A 7 -6.69 -4.26 -13.36
C LYS A 7 -6.64 -3.10 -12.38
N ILE A 8 -5.78 -3.22 -11.37
CA ILE A 8 -5.50 -2.15 -10.42
C ILE A 8 -4.86 -1.01 -11.21
N ASN A 9 -5.57 0.10 -11.43
CA ASN A 9 -4.94 1.32 -11.92
C ASN A 9 -4.10 1.90 -10.78
N PRO A 10 -2.76 1.94 -10.89
CA PRO A 10 -1.96 2.66 -9.91
C PRO A 10 -2.17 4.16 -10.13
N THR A 11 -2.81 4.84 -9.19
CA THR A 11 -2.78 6.30 -9.13
C THR A 11 -1.35 6.72 -8.74
N LEU A 12 -0.57 7.02 -9.76
CA LEU A 12 0.86 7.31 -9.71
C LEU A 12 1.01 8.84 -9.74
N ASP A 13 0.83 9.51 -8.61
CA ASP A 13 1.19 10.92 -8.53
C ASP A 13 2.70 11.08 -8.40
N THR A 14 3.23 11.55 -9.52
CA THR A 14 4.61 11.72 -9.90
C THR A 14 5.01 13.16 -9.62
N LEU A 15 5.91 13.39 -8.67
CA LEU A 15 6.73 14.60 -8.56
C LEU A 15 8.12 14.06 -8.17
N GLY A 16 9.16 14.04 -8.99
CA GLY A 16 9.61 15.06 -9.92
C GLY A 16 11.07 15.37 -9.53
N CYS A 17 12.01 14.50 -9.91
CA CYS A 17 13.45 14.76 -9.75
C CYS A 17 14.03 15.20 -11.11
N PRO A 18 14.63 16.40 -11.23
CA PRO A 18 15.41 16.74 -12.40
C PRO A 18 16.81 16.12 -12.30
N SER A 19 17.06 15.09 -13.11
CA SER A 19 18.41 14.58 -13.42
C SER A 19 18.97 15.40 -14.59
N GLY A 20 19.69 16.48 -14.28
CA GLY A 20 20.48 17.21 -15.27
C GLY A 20 21.76 16.43 -15.60
N GLY A 21 21.92 16.05 -16.87
CA GLY A 21 23.14 15.45 -17.39
C GLY A 21 24.29 16.45 -17.54
N SER A 22 25.47 15.95 -17.87
CA SER A 22 26.21 16.32 -19.10
C SER A 22 27.68 15.88 -19.06
N ALA A 23 28.08 15.26 -20.16
CA ALA A 23 29.38 15.29 -20.84
C ALA A 23 30.68 14.99 -20.06
N GLY A 24 31.23 13.81 -20.35
CA GLY A 24 32.65 13.51 -20.16
C GLY A 24 33.52 14.07 -21.29
N GLY A 25 34.57 14.79 -20.90
CA GLY A 25 35.92 14.67 -21.43
C GLY A 25 36.26 15.38 -22.75
N VAL A 26 36.96 16.52 -22.65
CA VAL A 26 38.12 16.85 -23.52
C VAL A 26 39.15 17.66 -22.72
N ARG A 27 40.42 17.35 -23.00
CA ARG A 27 41.70 17.88 -22.50
C ARG A 27 41.78 19.41 -22.41
N THR A 28 42.72 19.93 -21.60
CA THR A 28 43.86 20.79 -22.04
C THR A 28 44.38 21.74 -20.94
N THR A 29 45.66 21.53 -20.59
CA THR A 29 46.75 22.43 -20.14
C THR A 29 46.53 23.72 -19.33
N MET A 30 47.48 23.88 -18.39
CA MET A 30 48.32 25.07 -18.13
C MET A 30 47.89 26.12 -17.09
N ARG A 31 48.87 26.37 -16.20
CA ARG A 31 49.19 27.62 -15.47
C ARG A 31 48.22 27.99 -14.35
N ALA A 32 48.62 27.81 -13.08
CA ALA A 32 49.51 28.68 -12.32
C ALA A 32 48.90 30.04 -11.96
N LEU A 33 49.09 30.37 -10.68
CA LEU A 33 48.94 31.65 -10.00
C LEU A 33 47.56 32.06 -9.45
N LYS A 34 47.60 32.22 -8.12
CA LYS A 34 47.00 33.31 -7.33
C LYS A 34 45.47 33.37 -7.29
N THR A 35 44.91 32.91 -6.18
CA THR A 35 44.32 33.80 -5.14
C THR A 35 43.92 32.96 -3.94
N PHE A 36 44.74 33.09 -2.89
CA PHE A 36 44.50 32.50 -1.57
C PHE A 36 43.70 33.53 -0.78
N THR A 37 42.37 33.52 -0.89
CA THR A 37 41.54 34.40 -0.07
C THR A 37 40.17 33.78 0.21
N LEU A 38 39.94 33.49 1.50
CA LEU A 38 38.66 33.51 2.22
C LEU A 38 37.51 32.63 1.73
N LEU A 39 37.25 31.52 2.44
CA LEU A 39 35.98 31.33 3.18
C LEU A 39 36.03 30.04 4.02
N LEU A 40 36.46 30.23 5.27
CA LEU A 40 36.24 29.30 6.36
C LEU A 40 34.78 29.43 6.82
N SER A 41 34.15 28.28 7.11
CA SER A 41 33.00 28.08 8.03
C SER A 41 31.68 28.80 7.75
N ALA A 42 30.65 28.05 7.33
CA ALA A 42 29.28 28.21 7.86
C ALA A 42 28.39 26.98 7.59
N VAL A 43 28.19 26.21 8.67
CA VAL A 43 26.92 25.56 9.05
C VAL A 43 26.46 24.30 8.30
N CYS A 44 26.92 23.17 8.85
CA CYS A 44 26.45 21.80 8.68
C CYS A 44 25.09 21.50 9.34
N LEU A 45 23.97 22.19 9.08
CA LEU A 45 22.70 21.85 9.75
C LEU A 45 21.45 22.20 8.95
N LEU A 46 21.03 21.35 7.98
CA LEU A 46 19.63 21.30 7.50
C LEU A 46 19.31 19.96 6.81
N GLY A 47 19.82 18.87 7.37
CA GLY A 47 19.54 17.50 6.95
C GLY A 47 18.50 16.79 7.82
N CYS A 48 17.48 17.50 8.31
CA CYS A 48 16.35 16.83 9.00
C CYS A 48 15.42 16.23 7.95
N LYS A 49 15.72 15.02 7.46
CA LYS A 49 14.67 14.17 6.90
C LYS A 49 13.77 13.77 8.07
N PRO A 50 12.47 14.12 8.08
CA PRO A 50 11.56 13.56 9.05
C PRO A 50 11.50 12.05 8.77
N SER A 51 12.20 11.27 9.58
CA SER A 51 11.95 9.86 9.72
C SER A 51 10.52 9.75 10.23
N VAL A 52 9.58 9.54 9.32
CA VAL A 52 8.20 9.20 9.66
C VAL A 52 8.30 7.99 10.59
N PRO A 53 7.96 8.12 11.88
CA PRO A 53 7.94 6.95 12.73
C PRO A 53 6.87 6.03 12.13
N SER A 54 7.30 4.86 11.66
CA SER A 54 6.42 3.74 11.42
C SER A 54 5.84 3.38 12.80
N ARG A 55 4.80 4.11 13.19
CA ARG A 55 4.05 3.89 14.41
C ARG A 55 3.50 2.48 14.24
N LEU A 56 4.04 1.54 15.00
CA LEU A 56 3.41 0.26 15.27
C LEU A 56 2.09 0.59 15.97
N VAL A 57 1.07 0.88 15.17
CA VAL A 57 -0.31 1.01 15.62
C VAL A 57 -0.66 -0.37 16.14
N ALA A 58 -0.88 -0.45 17.46
CA ALA A 58 -1.36 -1.66 18.08
C ALA A 58 -2.61 -2.14 17.31
N PRO A 59 -2.68 -3.44 16.95
CA PRO A 59 -3.79 -3.93 16.15
C PRO A 59 -5.10 -3.63 16.86
N THR A 60 -5.87 -2.71 16.27
CA THR A 60 -7.16 -2.31 16.82
C THR A 60 -8.21 -3.31 16.31
N PRO A 61 -9.03 -3.88 17.20
CA PRO A 61 -10.16 -4.70 16.77
C PRO A 61 -11.14 -3.78 16.03
N ALA A 62 -11.34 -4.03 14.73
CA ALA A 62 -12.32 -3.27 13.96
C ALA A 62 -13.69 -3.95 14.11
N THR A 63 -14.61 -3.25 14.77
CA THR A 63 -15.92 -3.79 15.18
C THR A 63 -17.05 -3.49 14.19
N ALA A 64 -16.86 -2.65 13.16
CA ALA A 64 -17.88 -2.42 12.14
C ALA A 64 -17.34 -1.84 10.82
N VAL A 65 -17.98 -2.22 9.71
CA VAL A 65 -17.72 -1.78 8.32
C VAL A 65 -17.57 -0.26 8.12
N PRO A 66 -18.31 0.63 8.82
CA PRO A 66 -18.19 2.08 8.62
C PRO A 66 -16.80 2.66 8.96
N GLU A 67 -15.98 1.95 9.73
CA GLU A 67 -14.65 2.43 10.12
C GLU A 67 -13.53 2.05 9.13
N PHE A 68 -13.78 1.16 8.17
CA PHE A 68 -12.71 0.64 7.31
C PHE A 68 -12.05 1.70 6.44
N GLN A 69 -12.81 2.66 5.93
CA GLN A 69 -12.26 3.74 5.11
C GLN A 69 -11.17 4.54 5.85
N GLN A 70 -11.31 4.72 7.18
CA GLN A 70 -10.33 5.45 7.99
C GLN A 70 -9.09 4.61 8.34
N ARG A 71 -9.16 3.29 8.14
CA ARG A 71 -8.12 2.32 8.50
C ARG A 71 -7.35 1.79 7.30
N VAL A 72 -7.64 2.28 6.08
CA VAL A 72 -6.91 1.88 4.87
C VAL A 72 -5.41 2.21 5.03
N GLY A 73 -4.56 1.26 4.68
CA GLY A 73 -3.10 1.34 4.86
C GLY A 73 -2.61 1.00 6.27
N GLN A 74 -3.51 0.75 7.22
CA GLN A 74 -3.15 0.33 8.58
C GLN A 74 -3.27 -1.19 8.73
N ARG A 75 -2.46 -1.75 9.63
CA ARG A 75 -2.60 -3.16 10.03
C ARG A 75 -3.78 -3.30 10.98
N ILE A 76 -4.74 -4.15 10.63
CA ILE A 76 -5.93 -4.42 11.44
C ILE A 76 -6.00 -5.90 11.83
N VAL A 77 -6.81 -6.18 12.84
CA VAL A 77 -7.19 -7.55 13.23
C VAL A 77 -8.70 -7.63 13.24
N LEU A 78 -9.22 -8.66 12.58
CA LEU A 78 -10.64 -8.96 12.49
C LEU A 78 -10.89 -10.32 13.08
N GLU A 79 -12.03 -10.47 13.73
CA GLU A 79 -12.51 -11.74 14.24
C GLU A 79 -13.95 -11.93 13.79
N GLY A 80 -14.23 -13.04 13.12
CA GLY A 80 -15.56 -13.28 12.58
C GLY A 80 -15.69 -14.64 11.93
N ILE A 81 -16.85 -14.91 11.36
CA ILE A 81 -17.14 -16.15 10.63
C ILE A 81 -16.84 -15.92 9.15
N VAL A 82 -16.14 -16.86 8.52
CA VAL A 82 -15.92 -16.85 7.07
C VAL A 82 -17.25 -17.11 6.36
N THR A 83 -17.69 -16.18 5.51
CA THR A 83 -18.98 -16.30 4.82
C THR A 83 -19.03 -17.47 3.84
N HIS A 84 -20.18 -18.12 3.74
CA HIS A 84 -20.39 -19.29 2.89
C HIS A 84 -20.81 -18.88 1.46
N THR A 85 -20.00 -18.04 0.81
CA THR A 85 -20.25 -17.57 -0.56
C THR A 85 -19.09 -17.94 -1.48
N LYS A 86 -19.22 -17.77 -2.81
CA LYS A 86 -18.09 -17.94 -3.76
C LYS A 86 -16.90 -16.99 -3.50
N CYS A 87 -17.08 -16.08 -2.57
CA CYS A 87 -16.35 -14.85 -2.37
C CYS A 87 -16.20 -14.70 -0.85
N PRO A 88 -15.35 -15.53 -0.22
CA PRO A 88 -15.28 -15.63 1.23
C PRO A 88 -14.91 -14.28 1.83
N GLN A 89 -15.63 -13.91 2.90
CA GLN A 89 -15.44 -12.65 3.59
C GLN A 89 -15.43 -12.86 5.11
N VAL A 90 -14.72 -11.99 5.80
CA VAL A 90 -14.76 -11.84 7.26
C VAL A 90 -15.13 -10.39 7.55
N LEU A 91 -16.32 -10.16 8.13
CA LEU A 91 -16.85 -8.82 8.43
C LEU A 91 -16.85 -7.85 7.23
N GLY A 92 -17.08 -8.36 6.00
CA GLY A 92 -17.10 -7.56 4.77
C GLY A 92 -15.73 -7.32 4.13
N VAL A 93 -14.65 -7.88 4.68
CA VAL A 93 -13.32 -7.90 4.07
C VAL A 93 -13.09 -9.22 3.36
N ASP A 94 -12.64 -9.16 2.11
CA ASP A 94 -12.36 -10.33 1.28
C ASP A 94 -11.21 -11.17 1.84
N ALA A 95 -11.43 -12.48 1.90
CA ALA A 95 -10.53 -13.46 2.50
C ALA A 95 -10.29 -14.65 1.56
N TRP A 96 -9.73 -14.37 0.37
CA TRP A 96 -9.47 -15.31 -0.75
C TRP A 96 -8.48 -16.47 -0.46
N GLU A 97 -8.06 -16.64 0.78
CA GLU A 97 -7.23 -17.78 1.21
C GLU A 97 -7.94 -18.66 2.26
N LEU A 98 -9.22 -18.36 2.53
CA LEU A 98 -10.02 -19.02 3.56
C LEU A 98 -11.21 -19.81 3.00
N GLU A 99 -11.17 -20.22 1.73
CA GLU A 99 -12.23 -20.97 1.06
C GLU A 99 -12.57 -22.28 1.78
N ASP A 100 -11.56 -22.96 2.33
CA ASP A 100 -11.72 -24.24 3.03
C ASP A 100 -12.25 -24.06 4.47
N PHE A 101 -12.25 -22.82 4.98
CA PHE A 101 -12.67 -22.48 6.35
C PHE A 101 -14.04 -21.80 6.41
N ARG A 102 -14.85 -21.88 5.36
CA ARG A 102 -16.21 -21.32 5.32
C ARG A 102 -17.07 -21.85 6.46
N GLY A 103 -17.79 -20.95 7.13
CA GLY A 103 -18.60 -21.27 8.30
C GLY A 103 -17.80 -21.39 9.61
N GLN A 104 -16.47 -21.33 9.57
CA GLN A 104 -15.64 -21.37 10.77
C GLN A 104 -15.37 -19.97 11.30
N ARG A 105 -15.22 -19.85 12.62
CA ARG A 105 -14.78 -18.62 13.28
C ARG A 105 -13.27 -18.51 13.17
N VAL A 106 -12.81 -17.37 12.66
CA VAL A 106 -11.40 -17.12 12.41
C VAL A 106 -11.00 -15.74 12.94
N ARG A 107 -9.72 -15.62 13.28
CA ARG A 107 -9.06 -14.34 13.51
C ARG A 107 -8.11 -14.09 12.36
N VAL A 108 -8.30 -12.98 11.64
CA VAL A 108 -7.44 -12.58 10.51
C VAL A 108 -6.73 -11.26 10.81
N SER A 109 -5.54 -11.08 10.26
CA SER A 109 -4.76 -9.86 10.40
C SER A 109 -4.02 -9.54 9.12
N GLY A 110 -3.82 -8.26 8.82
CA GLY A 110 -3.17 -7.81 7.59
C GLY A 110 -3.26 -6.30 7.43
N ILE A 111 -2.67 -5.78 6.36
CA ILE A 111 -2.78 -4.36 6.00
C ILE A 111 -4.07 -4.19 5.20
N LEU A 112 -4.98 -3.33 5.68
CA LEU A 112 -6.24 -3.09 5.01
C LEU A 112 -6.02 -2.34 3.69
N ARG A 113 -6.49 -2.90 2.59
CA ARG A 113 -6.51 -2.28 1.26
C ARG A 113 -7.94 -2.04 0.83
N GLN A 114 -8.14 -0.98 0.05
CA GLN A 114 -9.40 -0.64 -0.56
C GLN A 114 -9.27 -0.74 -2.08
N SER A 115 -10.25 -1.33 -2.73
CA SER A 115 -10.40 -1.37 -4.18
C SER A 115 -11.75 -0.80 -4.55
N VAL A 116 -11.76 0.21 -5.42
CA VAL A 116 -12.98 0.80 -5.95
C VAL A 116 -13.12 0.33 -7.38
N ILE A 117 -14.23 -0.37 -7.67
CA ILE A 117 -14.54 -0.86 -9.00
C ILE A 117 -15.70 -0.03 -9.54
N THR A 118 -15.47 0.67 -10.64
CA THR A 118 -16.52 1.44 -11.31
C THR A 118 -17.19 0.60 -12.39
N ALA A 119 -18.37 1.03 -12.87
CA ALA A 119 -19.06 0.34 -13.96
C ALA A 119 -18.22 0.29 -15.26
N ALA A 120 -17.33 1.26 -15.46
CA ALA A 120 -16.44 1.30 -16.62
C ALA A 120 -15.30 0.27 -16.55
N ASP A 121 -14.95 -0.21 -15.35
CA ASP A 121 -13.88 -1.18 -15.14
C ASP A 121 -14.36 -2.64 -15.30
N ILE A 122 -15.67 -2.84 -15.47
CA ILE A 122 -16.30 -4.15 -15.49
C ILE A 122 -16.37 -4.66 -16.92
N ASP A 123 -15.71 -5.79 -17.17
CA ASP A 123 -15.95 -6.58 -18.37
C ASP A 123 -17.33 -7.28 -18.25
N PRO A 124 -18.30 -6.97 -19.14
CA PRO A 124 -19.63 -7.59 -19.09
C PRO A 124 -19.61 -9.09 -19.42
N MET A 125 -18.52 -9.60 -20.01
CA MET A 125 -18.36 -11.02 -20.34
C MET A 125 -17.80 -11.84 -19.18
N VAL A 126 -17.43 -11.20 -18.06
CA VAL A 126 -16.90 -11.85 -16.86
C VAL A 126 -17.86 -11.67 -15.67
N ALA A 127 -18.09 -12.75 -14.93
CA ALA A 127 -18.99 -12.77 -13.78
C ALA A 127 -18.40 -12.00 -12.57
N ASN A 128 -18.50 -10.67 -12.59
CA ASN A 128 -17.99 -9.78 -11.55
C ASN A 128 -19.03 -9.53 -10.43
N ARG A 129 -18.58 -9.07 -9.25
CA ARG A 129 -19.47 -8.70 -8.13
C ARG A 129 -20.26 -7.40 -8.35
N GLY A 130 -20.12 -6.77 -9.52
CA GLY A 130 -20.67 -5.46 -9.81
C GLY A 130 -19.78 -4.32 -9.31
N PRO A 131 -20.16 -3.06 -9.60
CA PRO A 131 -19.43 -1.89 -9.15
C PRO A 131 -19.60 -1.71 -7.64
N GLY A 132 -18.54 -1.24 -6.97
CA GLY A 132 -18.57 -1.05 -5.52
C GLY A 132 -17.19 -0.82 -4.91
N THR A 133 -17.19 -0.60 -3.59
CA THR A 133 -15.99 -0.52 -2.79
C THR A 133 -15.79 -1.84 -2.06
N PHE A 134 -14.62 -2.43 -2.26
CA PHE A 134 -14.23 -3.70 -1.66
C PHE A 134 -12.99 -3.50 -0.79
N TYR A 135 -12.87 -4.33 0.24
CA TYR A 135 -11.74 -4.32 1.15
C TYR A 135 -11.07 -5.67 1.14
N SER A 136 -9.74 -5.68 1.19
CA SER A 136 -8.93 -6.89 1.30
C SER A 136 -7.79 -6.68 2.29
N LEU A 137 -7.17 -7.79 2.72
CA LEU A 137 -5.97 -7.76 3.55
C LEU A 137 -4.76 -8.13 2.71
N GLU A 138 -3.77 -7.23 2.66
CA GLU A 138 -2.43 -7.56 2.20
C GLU A 138 -1.62 -8.17 3.36
N ASP A 139 -0.71 -9.09 3.04
CA ASP A 139 0.04 -9.90 4.01
C ASP A 139 -0.88 -10.56 5.05
N MET A 140 -1.96 -11.18 4.56
CA MET A 140 -2.97 -11.78 5.42
C MET A 140 -2.37 -12.95 6.21
N LYS A 141 -2.65 -12.97 7.51
CA LYS A 141 -2.38 -14.08 8.42
C LYS A 141 -3.68 -14.45 9.12
N TYR A 142 -3.87 -15.72 9.43
CA TYR A 142 -5.08 -16.19 10.07
C TYR A 142 -4.83 -17.24 11.14
N GLU A 143 -5.80 -17.36 12.04
CA GLU A 143 -5.89 -18.36 13.11
C GLU A 143 -7.34 -18.85 13.19
N ILE A 144 -7.52 -20.18 13.28
CA ILE A 144 -8.84 -20.78 13.47
C ILE A 144 -9.18 -20.74 14.96
N LEU A 145 -10.32 -20.14 15.30
CA LEU A 145 -10.80 -20.06 16.67
C LEU A 145 -11.75 -21.23 16.93
N LYS A 146 -11.44 -22.01 17.96
CA LYS A 146 -12.25 -23.17 18.40
C LYS A 146 -13.36 -22.76 19.36
#